data_AF-A0A7J9MYN2-F1
#
_entry.id   AF-A0A7J9MYN2-F1
#
_cell.length_a   1.000
_cell.length_b   1.000
_cell.length_c   1.000
_cell.angle_alpha   90.00
_cell.angle_beta   90.00
_cell.angle_gamma   90.00
#
_symmetry.space_group_name_H-M   'P 1'
#
loop_
_entity.id
_entity.type
_entity.pdbx_description
1 polymer ?
#
loop_
_entity_poly.entity_id
_entity_poly.type
_entity_poly.pdbx_seq_one_letter_code
_entity_poly.pdbx_strand_id
1 'polypeptide(L)'
;MNLKDGKYQTGKHIVEELQKFPDENLSKKQVQQFLRIVNNLKDFIPKISKFTNPLRKIFKKDSPLWNARQTQAVKKLKEELQNLPPLQIPSEGKRILQTDKSDKY
;
A
#
# COMPACT_ATOMS: atom_id res chain seq x y z
N MET A 1 -22.82 4.92 0.57
CA MET A 1 -22.20 4.51 -0.70
C MET A 1 -22.62 5.53 -1.76
N ASN A 2 -21.71 6.37 -2.26
CA ASN A 2 -22.02 7.34 -3.31
C ASN A 2 -21.44 6.85 -4.64
N LEU A 3 -22.31 6.26 -5.46
CA LEU A 3 -22.02 5.86 -6.83
C LEU A 3 -22.34 7.05 -7.74
N LYS A 4 -21.33 7.67 -8.34
CA LYS A 4 -21.50 8.57 -9.49
C LYS A 4 -20.81 7.96 -10.72
N ASP A 5 -21.57 7.80 -11.79
CA ASP A 5 -21.13 7.60 -13.18
C ASP A 5 -20.26 6.38 -13.51
N GLY A 6 -20.49 5.23 -12.88
CA GLY A 6 -19.88 3.95 -13.33
C GLY A 6 -18.35 3.89 -13.25
N LYS A 7 -17.69 4.87 -12.62
CA LYS A 7 -16.25 4.94 -12.43
C LYS A 7 -15.90 4.58 -11.00
N TYR A 8 -15.55 3.32 -10.75
CA TYR A 8 -14.92 2.90 -9.50
C TYR A 8 -13.47 3.39 -9.49
N GLN A 9 -13.19 4.49 -8.78
CA GLN A 9 -11.82 4.96 -8.55
C GLN A 9 -11.19 4.14 -7.42
N THR A 10 -10.79 2.90 -7.73
CA THR A 10 -10.17 2.01 -6.74
C THR A 10 -8.82 2.54 -6.24
N GLY A 11 -8.11 3.37 -7.03
CA GLY A 11 -6.84 3.95 -6.61
C GLY A 11 -6.95 4.90 -5.41
N LYS A 12 -7.99 5.75 -5.35
CA LYS A 12 -8.07 6.81 -4.34
C LYS A 12 -8.26 6.26 -2.93
N HIS A 13 -9.17 5.30 -2.74
CA HIS A 13 -9.41 4.73 -1.41
C HIS A 13 -8.21 3.95 -0.86
N ILE A 14 -7.43 3.29 -1.72
CA ILE A 14 -6.22 2.56 -1.31
C ILE A 14 -5.14 3.53 -0.85
N VAL A 15 -4.94 4.63 -1.59
CA VAL A 15 -3.99 5.68 -1.19
C VAL A 15 -4.42 6.33 0.11
N GLU A 16 -5.71 6.67 0.27
CA GLU A 16 -6.26 7.21 1.52
C GLU A 16 -6.07 6.25 2.71
N GLU A 17 -6.23 4.94 2.51
CA GLU A 17 -5.99 3.94 3.55
C GLU A 17 -4.50 3.87 3.94
N LEU A 18 -3.59 3.95 2.97
CA LEU A 18 -2.14 4.02 3.22
C LEU A 18 -1.73 5.29 3.96
N GLN A 19 -2.41 6.41 3.76
CA GLN A 19 -2.15 7.65 4.49
C GLN A 19 -2.50 7.55 5.99
N LYS A 20 -3.44 6.67 6.38
CA LYS A 20 -3.85 6.48 7.78
C LYS A 20 -2.80 5.78 8.63
N PHE A 21 -1.84 5.09 8.02
CA PHE A 21 -0.74 4.47 8.77
C PHE A 21 0.16 5.56 9.35
N PRO A 22 0.71 5.39 10.57
CA PRO A 22 1.74 6.31 11.06
C PRO A 22 2.97 6.26 10.14
N ASP A 23 3.77 7.32 10.15
CA ASP A 23 5.02 7.36 9.37
C ASP A 23 6.17 6.62 10.06
N GLU A 24 6.06 6.45 11.38
CA GLU A 24 7.11 5.95 12.25
C GLU A 24 6.54 4.89 13.20
N ASN A 25 7.42 4.02 13.70
CA ASN A 25 7.10 3.04 14.75
C ASN A 25 5.90 2.14 14.43
N LEU A 26 5.74 1.73 13.16
CA LEU A 26 4.72 0.75 12.80
C LEU A 26 5.03 -0.59 13.47
N SER A 27 4.00 -1.19 14.08
CA SER A 27 4.07 -2.56 14.58
C SER A 27 4.30 -3.56 13.43
N LYS A 28 4.83 -4.75 13.73
CA LYS A 28 5.01 -5.83 12.74
C LYS A 28 3.74 -6.13 11.94
N LYS A 29 2.57 -6.11 12.59
CA LYS A 29 1.26 -6.28 11.93
C LYS A 29 0.95 -5.14 10.96
N GLN A 30 1.17 -3.89 11.38
CA GLN A 30 0.97 -2.72 10.52
C GLN A 30 1.92 -2.73 9.32
N VAL A 31 3.21 -3.08 9.53
CA VAL A 31 4.18 -3.23 8.44
C VAL A 31 3.72 -4.31 7.45
N GLN A 32 3.19 -5.43 7.95
CA GLN A 32 2.71 -6.51 7.09
C GLN A 32 1.50 -6.07 6.26
N GLN A 33 0.53 -5.40 6.88
CA GLN A 33 -0.64 -4.85 6.17
C GLN A 33 -0.23 -3.80 5.15
N PHE A 34 0.64 -2.87 5.53
CA PHE A 34 1.18 -1.84 4.64
C PHE A 34 1.88 -2.48 3.43
N LEU A 35 2.77 -3.46 3.65
CA LEU A 35 3.44 -4.18 2.57
C LEU A 35 2.47 -4.97 1.69
N ARG A 36 1.39 -5.54 2.24
CA ARG A 36 0.37 -6.26 1.46
C ARG A 36 -0.29 -5.33 0.44
N ILE A 37 -0.70 -4.14 0.88
CA ILE A 37 -1.35 -3.15 0.03
C ILE A 37 -0.35 -2.60 -1.00
N VAL A 38 0.85 -2.21 -0.56
CA VAL A 38 1.93 -1.71 -1.41
C VAL A 38 2.32 -2.74 -2.49
N ASN A 39 2.33 -4.03 -2.16
CA ASN A 39 2.62 -5.11 -3.11
C ASN A 39 1.51 -5.29 -4.16
N ASN A 40 0.26 -4.96 -3.85
CA ASN A 40 -0.82 -4.93 -4.85
C ASN A 40 -0.60 -3.81 -5.89
N LEU A 41 0.09 -2.74 -5.49
CA LEU A 41 0.41 -1.60 -6.34
C LEU A 41 1.81 -1.68 -6.97
N LYS A 42 2.51 -2.81 -6.82
CA LYS A 42 3.90 -2.97 -7.28
C LYS A 42 4.08 -2.74 -8.77
N ASP A 43 3.07 -3.05 -9.57
CA ASP A 43 3.12 -2.93 -11.03
C ASP A 43 3.03 -1.46 -11.48
N PHE A 44 2.60 -0.56 -10.58
CA PHE A 44 2.47 0.88 -10.83
C PHE A 44 3.64 1.69 -10.25
N ILE A 45 4.38 1.15 -9.28
CA ILE A 45 5.49 1.86 -8.61
C ILE A 45 6.83 1.30 -9.08
N PRO A 46 7.58 2.03 -9.92
CA PRO A 46 8.89 1.58 -10.37
C PRO A 46 9.86 1.46 -9.19
N LYS A 47 10.67 0.39 -9.17
CA LYS A 47 11.73 0.15 -8.17
C LYS A 47 11.23 0.06 -6.71
N ILE A 48 9.96 -0.32 -6.50
CA ILE A 48 9.32 -0.50 -5.18
C ILE A 48 10.13 -1.35 -4.19
N SER A 49 10.90 -2.32 -4.68
CA SER A 49 11.78 -3.16 -3.85
C SER A 49 12.78 -2.34 -3.05
N LYS A 50 13.27 -1.21 -3.57
CA LYS A 50 14.21 -0.34 -2.85
C LYS A 50 13.60 0.21 -1.57
N PHE A 51 12.32 0.53 -1.58
CA PHE A 51 11.61 1.09 -0.44
C PHE A 51 11.00 0.01 0.46
N THR A 52 10.62 -1.14 -0.09
CA THR A 52 10.06 -2.25 0.73
C THR A 52 11.13 -3.07 1.44
N ASN A 53 12.37 -3.09 0.94
CA ASN A 53 13.48 -3.84 1.55
C ASN A 53 13.77 -3.45 3.01
N PRO A 54 13.87 -2.16 3.39
CA PRO A 54 13.99 -1.75 4.79
C PRO A 54 12.87 -2.27 5.68
N LEU A 55 11.62 -2.29 5.18
CA LEU A 55 10.45 -2.76 5.92
C LEU A 55 10.46 -4.28 6.09
N ARG A 56 10.90 -5.03 5.06
CA ARG A 56 11.04 -6.50 5.14
C ARG A 56 12.04 -6.94 6.20
N LYS A 57 13.05 -6.12 6.52
CA LYS A 57 14.04 -6.43 7.57
C LYS A 57 13.43 -6.52 8.98
N ILE A 58 12.26 -5.90 9.20
CA ILE A 58 11.53 -5.92 10.48
C ILE A 58 11.06 -7.36 10.85
N PHE A 59 10.95 -8.26 9.86
CA PHE A 59 10.52 -9.64 10.08
C PHE A 59 11.67 -10.63 10.31
N LYS A 60 12.93 -10.17 10.26
CA LYS A 60 14.08 -11.05 10.53
C LYS A 60 14.16 -11.39 12.03
N LYS A 61 14.76 -12.55 12.34
CA LYS A 61 14.97 -13.01 13.72
C LYS A 61 15.76 -11.98 14.53
N ASP A 62 16.81 -11.43 13.93
CA ASP A 62 17.58 -10.28 14.44
C ASP A 62 17.05 -8.96 13.85
N SER A 63 15.74 -8.72 14.02
CA SER A 63 15.13 -7.51 13.49
C SER A 63 15.79 -6.29 14.14
N PRO A 64 16.31 -5.34 13.34
CA PRO A 64 16.71 -4.05 13.89
C PRO A 64 15.49 -3.35 14.48
N LEU A 65 15.71 -2.57 15.54
CA LEU A 65 14.72 -1.60 16.01
C LEU A 65 14.35 -0.65 14.86
N TRP A 66 13.12 -0.15 14.90
CA TRP A 66 12.65 0.87 13.97
C TRP A 66 13.62 2.05 14.00
N ASN A 67 14.06 2.51 12.82
CA ASN A 67 14.98 3.62 12.70
C ASN A 67 14.60 4.52 11.52
N ALA A 68 15.37 5.59 11.33
CA ALA A 68 15.11 6.60 10.31
C ALA A 68 15.01 6.02 8.88
N ARG A 69 15.68 4.89 8.58
CA ARG A 69 15.61 4.26 7.24
C ARG A 69 14.23 3.68 6.97
N GLN A 70 13.56 3.09 7.97
CA GLN A 70 12.20 2.58 7.79
C GLN A 70 11.19 3.72 7.70
N THR A 71 11.34 4.77 8.51
CA THR A 71 10.54 5.99 8.41
C THR A 71 10.64 6.61 7.01
N GLN A 72 11.87 6.80 6.51
CA GLN A 72 12.09 7.34 5.17
C GLN A 72 11.48 6.47 4.09
N ALA A 73 11.55 5.14 4.23
CA ALA A 73 10.93 4.21 3.31
C ALA A 73 9.39 4.34 3.27
N VAL A 74 8.73 4.46 4.44
CA VAL A 74 7.27 4.67 4.50
C VAL A 74 6.88 6.00 3.86
N LYS A 75 7.56 7.09 4.22
CA LYS A 75 7.30 8.42 3.66
C LYS A 75 7.49 8.44 2.14
N LYS A 76 8.58 7.87 1.64
CA LYS A 76 8.82 7.74 0.19
C LYS A 76 7.75 6.92 -0.52
N LEU A 77 7.34 5.79 0.06
CA LEU A 77 6.24 5.01 -0.52
C LEU A 77 4.95 5.82 -0.59
N LYS A 78 4.60 6.56 0.48
CA LYS A 78 3.41 7.43 0.49
C LYS A 78 3.50 8.54 -0.56
N GLU A 79 4.66 9.15 -0.75
CA GLU A 79 4.90 10.17 -1.80
C GLU A 79 4.73 9.58 -3.21
N GLU A 80 5.34 8.44 -3.50
CA GLU A 80 5.20 7.75 -4.79
C GLU A 80 3.74 7.39 -5.07
N LEU A 81 3.03 6.91 -4.05
CA LEU A 81 1.61 6.56 -4.12
C LEU A 81 0.69 7.77 -4.38
N GLN A 82 1.02 8.95 -3.85
CA GLN A 82 0.28 10.18 -4.12
C GLN A 82 0.46 10.67 -5.56
N ASN A 83 1.65 10.44 -6.13
CA ASN A 83 1.98 10.82 -7.50
C ASN A 83 1.56 9.78 -8.54
N LEU A 84 0.96 8.65 -8.13
CA LEU A 84 0.48 7.65 -9.06
C LEU A 84 -0.67 8.21 -9.91
N PRO A 85 -0.64 8.00 -11.24
CA PRO A 85 -1.80 8.29 -12.07
C PRO A 85 -2.99 7.45 -11.57
N PRO A 86 -4.23 7.96 -11.70
CA PRO A 86 -5.41 7.20 -11.31
C PRO A 86 -5.34 5.81 -11.95
N LEU A 87 -5.40 4.75 -11.13
CA LEU A 87 -5.38 3.36 -11.60
C LEU A 87 -6.41 3.23 -12.74
N GLN A 88 -5.92 3.15 -13.98
CA GLN A 88 -6.78 3.03 -15.13
C GLN A 88 -7.43 1.66 -15.06
N ILE A 89 -8.76 1.65 -15.09
CA ILE A 89 -9.53 0.41 -15.28
C ILE A 89 -9.12 -0.11 -16.67
N PRO A 90 -8.69 -1.36 -16.81
CA PRO A 90 -8.40 -1.91 -18.12
C PRO A 90 -9.65 -1.80 -19.01
N SER A 91 -9.49 -1.19 -20.20
CA SER A 91 -10.56 -1.05 -21.19
C SER A 91 -11.07 -2.42 -21.65
N GLU A 92 -12.39 -2.61 -21.67
CA GLU A 92 -13.21 -3.73 -22.22
C GLU A 92 -12.70 -5.18 -22.09
N GLY A 93 -11.65 -5.44 -21.31
CA GLY A 93 -11.12 -6.78 -21.06
C GLY A 93 -11.78 -7.47 -19.88
N LYS A 94 -11.37 -8.73 -19.67
CA LYS A 94 -11.79 -9.57 -18.52
C LYS A 94 -11.57 -8.83 -17.20
N ARG A 95 -12.65 -8.64 -16.42
CA ARG A 95 -12.61 -8.03 -15.08
C ARG A 95 -12.59 -9.13 -14.03
N ILE A 96 -11.61 -9.11 -13.13
CA ILE A 96 -11.54 -10.03 -11.97
C ILE A 96 -11.95 -9.23 -10.73
N LEU A 97 -13.01 -9.68 -10.05
CA LEU A 97 -13.44 -9.14 -8.76
C LEU A 97 -12.84 -10.01 -7.65
N GLN A 98 -11.99 -9.45 -6.80
CA GLN A 98 -11.56 -10.10 -5.55
C GLN A 98 -12.29 -9.46 -4.38
N THR A 99 -13.06 -10.26 -3.65
CA THR A 99 -13.76 -9.86 -2.43
C THR A 99 -13.08 -10.54 -1.24
N ASP A 100 -12.58 -9.78 -0.26
CA ASP A 100 -12.29 -10.30 1.07
C ASP A 100 -13.35 -9.82 2.07
N LYS A 101 -13.79 -10.72 2.94
CA LYS A 101 -14.67 -10.41 4.06
C LYS A 101 -13.78 -10.30 5.28
N SER A 102 -13.55 -9.09 5.80
CA SER A 102 -13.07 -8.95 7.17
C SER A 102 -14.27 -9.09 8.10
N ASP A 103 -14.37 -10.19 8.85
CA ASP A 103 -15.35 -10.28 9.93
C ASP A 103 -15.04 -9.17 10.94
N LYS A 104 -15.90 -8.15 10.99
CA LYS A 104 -16.02 -7.24 12.13
C LYS A 104 -17.13 -7.81 13.01
N TYR A 105 -16.72 -8.43 14.11
CA TYR A 105 -17.59 -8.64 15.28
C TYR A 105 -17.43 -7.45 16.21
#